data_AF-R6XT04-F1
#
_entry.id   AF-R6XT04-F1
#
_cell.length_a   1.000
_cell.length_b   1.000
_cell.length_c   1.000
_cell.angle_alpha   90.00
_cell.angle_beta   90.00
_cell.angle_gamma   90.00
#
_symmetry.space_group_name_H-M   'P 1'
#
loop_
_entity.id
_entity.type
_entity.pdbx_description
1 polymer ?
#
loop_
_entity_poly.entity_id
_entity_poly.type
_entity_poly.pdbx_seq_one_letter_code
_entity_poly.pdbx_strand_id
1 'polypeptide(L)'
;MILKKVIENDKEIYVPISFEEAVKIHDKTQLVFSSEDEEDEFEEYLDELEEAEEEEEEDDDDENEDDDDDDKFFDINNLFSKSNIIALLPFLSREKLSKIVDGYINKDPKYSKINIVCVFPFLGREELDRLFKTFVNNEELNDMVTKIVPFVSSSTINEFVDEYVEGKHQNINIKKLYPFMSRETISKLFDYLSEKE
;
A
#
# COMPACT_ATOMS: atom_id res chain seq x y z
N MET A 1 -7.57 11.04 38.66
CA MET A 1 -8.75 10.97 37.82
C MET A 1 -8.49 11.82 36.60
N ILE A 2 -8.59 11.22 35.42
CA ILE A 2 -8.40 11.91 34.15
C ILE A 2 -9.75 12.46 33.69
N LEU A 3 -9.79 13.75 33.36
CA LEU A 3 -10.96 14.43 32.85
C LEU A 3 -10.71 14.85 31.40
N LYS A 4 -11.69 14.60 30.53
CA LYS A 4 -11.71 15.13 29.17
C LYS A 4 -12.46 16.45 29.11
N LYS A 5 -11.81 17.48 28.56
CA LYS A 5 -12.42 18.75 28.20
C LYS A 5 -13.34 18.56 26.99
N VAL A 6 -14.62 18.88 27.14
CA VAL A 6 -15.64 18.82 26.09
C VAL A 6 -16.37 20.15 26.01
N ILE A 7 -16.66 20.63 24.79
CA ILE A 7 -17.44 21.86 24.58
C ILE A 7 -18.88 21.46 24.26
N GLU A 8 -19.81 21.81 25.15
CA GLU A 8 -21.24 21.58 24.98
C GLU A 8 -22.02 22.89 25.24
N ASN A 9 -22.87 23.32 24.30
CA ASN A 9 -23.65 24.57 24.39
C ASN A 9 -22.80 25.82 24.72
N ASP A 10 -21.66 25.99 24.04
CA ASP A 10 -20.67 27.07 24.27
C ASP A 10 -20.12 27.12 25.70
N LYS A 11 -20.19 26.00 26.44
CA LYS A 11 -19.61 25.85 27.78
C LYS A 11 -18.62 24.71 27.80
N GLU A 12 -17.51 24.95 28.51
CA GLU A 12 -16.53 23.92 28.80
C GLU A 12 -17.04 23.05 29.95
N ILE A 13 -17.14 21.74 29.70
CA ILE A 13 -17.47 20.73 30.70
C ILE A 13 -16.34 19.69 30.77
N TYR A 14 -16.19 19.08 31.94
CA TYR A 14 -15.16 18.08 32.20
C TYR A 14 -15.81 16.74 32.49
N VAL A 15 -15.50 15.74 31.67
CA VAL A 15 -16.07 14.40 31.77
C VAL A 15 -14.99 13.44 32.24
N PRO A 16 -15.21 12.67 33.31
CA PRO A 16 -14.25 11.65 33.72
C PRO A 16 -14.15 10.56 32.67
N ILE A 17 -12.92 10.21 32.32
CA ILE A 17 -12.60 9.15 31.37
C ILE A 17 -11.68 8.12 32.02
N SER A 18 -11.69 6.90 31.47
CA SER A 18 -10.74 5.88 31.90
C SER A 18 -9.34 6.15 31.34
N PHE A 19 -8.36 5.46 31.90
CA PHE A 19 -6.98 5.52 31.46
C PHE A 19 -6.83 5.02 30.01
N GLU A 20 -7.45 3.88 29.67
CA GLU A 20 -7.47 3.33 28.30
C GLU A 20 -8.12 4.28 27.27
N GLU A 21 -9.09 5.09 27.69
CA GLU A 21 -9.73 6.10 26.84
C GLU A 21 -8.84 7.33 26.65
N ALA A 22 -8.07 7.71 27.68
CA ALA A 22 -7.15 8.84 27.64
C ALA A 22 -5.95 8.59 26.72
N VAL A 23 -5.42 7.36 26.68
CA VAL A 23 -4.32 6.96 25.79
C VAL A 23 -4.69 7.16 24.33
N LYS A 24 -5.95 6.86 23.94
CA LYS A 24 -6.46 6.97 22.56
C LYS A 24 -6.70 8.41 22.09
N ILE A 25 -6.55 9.41 22.96
CA ILE A 25 -6.74 10.82 22.61
C ILE A 25 -5.43 11.39 22.08
N HIS A 26 -5.43 11.76 20.80
CA HIS A 26 -4.27 12.37 20.12
C HIS A 26 -3.96 13.79 20.61
N ASP A 27 -4.99 14.58 20.94
CA ASP A 27 -4.84 15.95 21.42
C ASP A 27 -4.82 15.99 22.95
N LYS A 28 -3.62 15.88 23.53
CA LYS A 28 -3.42 15.83 24.99
C LYS A 28 -3.85 17.12 25.70
N THR A 29 -4.02 18.24 24.99
CA THR A 29 -4.56 19.49 25.57
C THR A 29 -6.03 19.37 26.00
N GLN A 30 -6.70 18.30 25.59
CA GLN A 30 -8.05 17.97 26.01
C GLN A 30 -8.10 17.20 27.33
N LEU A 31 -6.96 16.76 27.86
CA LEU A 31 -6.88 16.04 29.11
C LEU A 31 -6.61 17.02 30.27
N VAL A 32 -7.26 16.79 31.39
CA VAL A 32 -7.05 17.50 32.65
C VAL A 32 -6.93 16.48 33.76
N PHE A 33 -5.81 16.52 34.47
CA PHE A 33 -5.51 15.61 35.57
C PHE A 33 -5.96 16.24 36.90
N SER A 34 -6.37 15.40 37.86
CA SER A 34 -6.80 15.90 39.18
C SER A 34 -5.64 16.16 40.13
N SER A 35 -4.45 15.66 39.82
CA SER A 35 -3.18 15.97 40.50
C SER A 35 -1.98 15.81 39.56
N GLU A 36 -0.88 16.46 39.91
CA GLU A 36 0.43 16.32 39.25
C GLU A 36 0.90 14.85 39.28
N ASP A 37 0.75 14.17 40.43
CA ASP A 37 1.07 12.74 40.58
C ASP A 37 0.36 11.82 39.56
N GLU A 38 -0.83 12.20 39.08
CA GLU A 38 -1.60 11.40 38.10
C GLU A 38 -1.28 11.75 36.65
N GLU A 39 -0.72 12.94 36.43
CA GLU A 39 -0.17 13.36 35.14
C GLU A 39 1.15 12.63 34.92
N ASP A 40 2.02 12.59 35.93
CA ASP A 40 3.28 11.84 35.91
C ASP A 40 3.05 10.34 35.66
N GLU A 41 2.10 9.71 36.36
CA GLU A 41 1.75 8.29 36.16
C GLU A 41 1.22 8.00 34.74
N PHE A 42 0.56 8.99 34.11
CA PHE A 42 0.07 8.86 32.74
C PHE A 42 1.18 9.04 31.70
N GLU A 43 2.15 9.93 31.96
CA GLU A 43 3.33 10.11 31.11
C GLU A 43 4.25 8.89 31.16
N GLU A 44 4.57 8.37 32.35
CA GLU A 44 5.40 7.17 32.52
C GLU A 44 4.81 5.96 31.77
N TYR A 45 3.48 5.81 31.78
CA TYR A 45 2.82 4.75 31.04
C TYR A 45 2.82 4.95 29.51
N LEU A 46 2.79 6.19 29.04
CA LEU A 46 2.93 6.46 27.60
C LEU A 46 4.33 6.12 27.12
N ASP A 47 5.35 6.44 27.93
CA ASP A 47 6.74 6.10 27.64
C ASP A 47 6.92 4.56 27.63
N GLU A 48 6.38 3.83 28.62
CA GLU A 48 6.41 2.36 28.63
C GLU A 48 5.69 1.73 27.41
N LEU A 49 4.59 2.33 26.94
CA LEU A 49 3.90 1.88 25.74
C LEU A 49 4.70 2.15 24.47
N GLU A 50 5.40 3.28 24.39
CA GLU A 50 6.27 3.61 23.26
C GLU A 50 7.48 2.66 23.23
N GLU A 51 8.11 2.40 24.37
CA GLU A 51 9.21 1.43 24.50
C GLU A 51 8.77 0.01 24.12
N ALA A 52 7.58 -0.43 24.52
CA ALA A 52 7.05 -1.74 24.16
C ALA A 52 6.70 -1.87 22.66
N GLU A 53 6.22 -0.79 22.02
CA GLU A 53 6.04 -0.77 20.56
C GLU A 53 7.39 -0.76 19.82
N GLU A 54 8.44 -0.16 20.39
CA GLU A 54 9.80 -0.18 19.84
C GLU A 54 10.47 -1.57 19.97
N GLU A 55 10.32 -2.26 21.10
CA GLU A 55 10.86 -3.62 21.31
C GLU A 55 10.20 -4.66 20.38
N GLU A 56 8.89 -4.53 20.09
CA GLU A 56 8.22 -5.41 19.11
C GLU A 56 8.71 -5.21 17.66
N GLU A 57 9.32 -4.06 17.32
CA GLU A 57 9.89 -3.79 16.00
C GLU A 57 11.38 -4.22 15.88
N GLU A 58 12.10 -4.45 16.99
CA GLU A 58 13.51 -4.92 16.99
C GLU A 58 13.66 -6.45 16.86
N ASP A 59 12.61 -7.24 17.17
CA ASP A 59 12.66 -8.71 17.13
C ASP A 59 12.50 -9.32 15.70
N ASP A 60 12.32 -8.49 14.66
CA ASP A 60 12.18 -8.94 13.25
C ASP A 60 13.48 -8.84 12.42
N ASP A 61 14.62 -8.45 13.02
CA ASP A 61 15.93 -8.42 12.34
C ASP A 61 16.69 -9.76 12.47
N ASP A 62 16.21 -10.80 11.78
CA ASP A 62 16.99 -12.02 11.54
C ASP A 62 17.92 -11.83 10.33
N GLU A 63 19.19 -11.57 10.67
CA GLU A 63 20.44 -11.63 9.91
C GLU A 63 20.37 -11.85 8.38
N ASN A 64 20.84 -10.85 7.61
CA ASN A 64 21.74 -11.10 6.49
C ASN A 64 22.78 -9.96 6.38
N GLU A 65 23.97 -10.22 6.94
CA GLU A 65 25.21 -9.56 6.50
C GLU A 65 25.54 -10.06 5.08
N ASP A 66 25.42 -9.18 4.08
CA ASP A 66 26.27 -9.23 2.90
C ASP A 66 26.49 -7.80 2.38
N ASP A 67 27.77 -7.50 2.20
CA ASP A 67 28.37 -6.22 1.86
C ASP A 67 27.72 -5.49 0.67
N ASP A 68 27.24 -4.26 0.89
CA ASP A 68 27.30 -3.14 -0.07
C ASP A 68 27.06 -1.81 0.68
N ASP A 69 28.16 -1.17 1.09
CA ASP A 69 28.25 0.05 1.92
C ASP A 69 27.68 1.35 1.29
N ASP A 70 26.89 1.26 0.22
CA ASP A 70 26.19 2.42 -0.39
C ASP A 70 24.69 2.51 -0.03
N ASP A 71 24.11 1.49 0.63
CA ASP A 71 22.66 1.43 0.90
C ASP A 71 22.22 1.98 2.27
N LYS A 72 23.15 2.40 3.15
CA LYS A 72 22.82 3.07 4.43
C LYS A 72 22.23 4.47 4.30
N PHE A 73 22.09 5.02 3.08
CA PHE A 73 21.50 6.34 2.88
C PHE A 73 19.96 6.33 2.80
N PHE A 74 19.31 5.17 2.79
CA PHE A 74 17.86 5.08 2.75
C PHE A 74 17.35 3.94 3.61
N ASP A 75 17.15 4.20 4.91
CA ASP A 75 16.18 3.44 5.70
C ASP A 75 14.79 3.67 5.11
N ILE A 76 14.47 2.84 4.13
CA ILE A 76 13.22 2.84 3.38
C ILE A 76 12.03 2.67 4.36
N ASN A 77 12.23 1.95 5.46
CA ASN A 77 11.24 1.77 6.52
C ASN A 77 10.89 3.08 7.24
N ASN A 78 11.90 3.91 7.55
CA ASN A 78 11.68 5.23 8.16
C ASN A 78 11.06 6.23 7.16
N LEU A 79 11.40 6.12 5.87
CA LEU A 79 10.77 6.89 4.79
C LEU A 79 9.26 6.59 4.67
N PHE A 80 8.83 5.34 4.88
CA PHE A 80 7.42 4.95 4.83
C PHE A 80 6.59 5.46 6.00
N SER A 81 7.21 5.66 7.16
CA SER A 81 6.51 6.03 8.39
C SER A 81 6.19 7.54 8.46
N LYS A 82 7.04 8.42 7.90
CA LYS A 82 6.93 9.88 8.12
C LYS A 82 6.87 10.78 6.86
N SER A 83 6.94 10.27 5.62
CA SER A 83 6.90 11.13 4.42
C SER A 83 6.32 10.48 3.15
N ASN A 84 5.72 11.30 2.28
CA ASN A 84 5.12 10.92 0.99
C ASN A 84 6.14 10.26 0.04
N ILE A 85 6.43 8.95 0.18
CA ILE A 85 7.30 8.21 -0.76
C ILE A 85 6.83 8.33 -2.21
N ILE A 86 5.52 8.53 -2.40
CA ILE A 86 4.89 8.83 -3.70
C ILE A 86 5.55 10.05 -4.37
N ALA A 87 5.94 11.08 -3.59
CA ALA A 87 6.60 12.27 -4.10
C ALA A 87 8.03 12.02 -4.58
N LEU A 88 8.67 10.93 -4.13
CA LEU A 88 10.01 10.55 -4.56
C LEU A 88 10.03 9.69 -5.83
N LEU A 89 8.94 8.97 -6.14
CA LEU A 89 8.84 8.08 -7.29
C LEU A 89 9.34 8.66 -8.63
N PRO A 90 9.03 9.92 -9.01
CA PRO A 90 9.52 10.50 -10.27
C PRO A 90 11.04 10.67 -10.35
N PHE A 91 11.71 10.69 -9.20
CA PHE A 91 13.15 10.94 -9.07
C PHE A 91 13.96 9.66 -8.83
N LEU A 92 13.29 8.52 -8.63
CA LEU A 92 13.96 7.24 -8.46
C LEU A 92 14.57 6.74 -9.76
N SER A 93 15.68 6.00 -9.66
CA SER A 93 16.26 5.31 -10.80
C SER A 93 15.35 4.18 -11.27
N ARG A 94 15.48 3.79 -12.55
CA ARG A 94 14.77 2.62 -13.10
C ARG A 94 15.07 1.34 -12.33
N GLU A 95 16.32 1.18 -11.90
CA GLU A 95 16.73 0.03 -11.10
C GLU A 95 15.99 -0.03 -9.76
N LYS A 96 15.91 1.09 -9.02
CA LYS A 96 15.15 1.16 -7.76
C LYS A 96 13.65 0.90 -7.99
N LEU A 97 13.08 1.42 -9.06
CA LEU A 97 11.70 1.14 -9.44
C LEU A 97 11.46 -0.33 -9.77
N SER A 98 12.40 -0.99 -10.47
CA SER A 98 12.33 -2.44 -10.72
C SER A 98 12.40 -3.24 -9.42
N LYS A 99 13.29 -2.88 -8.48
CA LYS A 99 13.38 -3.52 -7.17
C LYS A 99 12.06 -3.46 -6.40
N ILE A 100 11.33 -2.32 -6.47
CA ILE A 100 9.99 -2.19 -5.89
C ILE A 100 9.01 -3.18 -6.53
N VAL A 101 9.04 -3.32 -7.86
CA VAL A 101 8.17 -4.26 -8.59
C VAL A 101 8.49 -5.70 -8.22
N ASP A 102 9.77 -6.06 -8.18
CA ASP A 102 10.22 -7.40 -7.84
C ASP A 102 9.85 -7.76 -6.39
N GLY A 103 10.09 -6.85 -5.46
CA GLY A 103 9.67 -6.99 -4.06
C GLY A 103 8.15 -7.15 -3.93
N TYR A 104 7.37 -6.35 -4.66
CA TYR A 104 5.91 -6.50 -4.68
C TYR A 104 5.47 -7.88 -5.19
N ILE A 105 6.05 -8.36 -6.30
CA ILE A 105 5.71 -9.67 -6.89
C ILE A 105 6.10 -10.82 -5.95
N ASN A 106 7.26 -10.71 -5.30
CA ASN A 106 7.78 -11.71 -4.38
C ASN A 106 7.16 -11.61 -2.97
N LYS A 107 6.24 -10.67 -2.73
CA LYS A 107 5.59 -10.41 -1.44
C LYS A 107 6.60 -10.11 -0.31
N ASP A 108 7.67 -9.39 -0.64
CA ASP A 108 8.67 -8.93 0.32
C ASP A 108 8.03 -7.92 1.31
N PRO A 109 8.07 -8.17 2.63
CA PRO A 109 7.51 -7.30 3.66
C PRO A 109 7.96 -5.84 3.55
N LYS A 110 9.20 -5.60 3.10
CA LYS A 110 9.78 -4.26 2.90
C LYS A 110 8.94 -3.39 1.97
N TYR A 111 8.27 -3.98 0.99
CA TYR A 111 7.48 -3.26 -0.02
C TYR A 111 5.97 -3.39 0.22
N SER A 112 5.54 -4.08 1.28
CA SER A 112 4.12 -4.35 1.58
C SER A 112 3.29 -3.07 1.80
N LYS A 113 3.90 -2.02 2.35
CA LYS A 113 3.26 -0.72 2.61
C LYS A 113 3.15 0.16 1.35
N ILE A 114 3.77 -0.22 0.23
CA ILE A 114 3.70 0.55 -1.03
C ILE A 114 2.39 0.25 -1.76
N ASN A 115 1.62 1.31 -2.06
CA ASN A 115 0.56 1.21 -3.06
C ASN A 115 1.17 1.13 -4.46
N ILE A 116 1.26 -0.08 -5.01
CA ILE A 116 1.86 -0.34 -6.33
C ILE A 116 1.19 0.45 -7.47
N VAL A 117 -0.09 0.81 -7.35
CA VAL A 117 -0.81 1.60 -8.37
C VAL A 117 -0.18 2.96 -8.58
N CYS A 118 0.35 3.56 -7.50
CA CYS A 118 1.03 4.86 -7.57
C CYS A 118 2.36 4.79 -8.32
N VAL A 119 2.93 3.59 -8.47
CA VAL A 119 4.23 3.37 -9.13
C VAL A 119 4.08 3.28 -10.65
N PHE A 120 2.93 2.83 -11.16
CA PHE A 120 2.70 2.57 -12.60
C PHE A 120 3.16 3.68 -13.55
N PRO A 121 2.88 4.98 -13.30
CA PRO A 121 3.26 6.05 -14.23
C PRO A 121 4.77 6.21 -14.43
N PHE A 122 5.57 5.65 -13.52
CA PHE A 122 7.03 5.77 -13.51
C PHE A 122 7.74 4.49 -14.00
N LEU A 123 7.00 3.39 -14.16
CA LEU A 123 7.55 2.12 -14.60
C LEU A 123 7.82 2.08 -16.11
N GLY A 124 8.81 1.27 -16.49
CA GLY A 124 9.00 0.89 -17.87
C GLY A 124 7.93 -0.10 -18.33
N ARG A 125 7.84 -0.29 -19.65
CA ARG A 125 6.87 -1.21 -20.24
C ARG A 125 7.09 -2.66 -19.83
N GLU A 126 8.34 -3.07 -19.68
CA GLU A 126 8.68 -4.46 -19.31
C GLU A 126 8.16 -4.81 -17.91
N GLU A 127 8.29 -3.88 -16.95
CA GLU A 127 7.78 -4.03 -15.59
C GLU A 127 6.25 -4.00 -15.54
N LEU A 128 5.62 -3.11 -16.32
CA LEU A 128 4.16 -3.02 -16.42
C LEU A 128 3.53 -4.28 -17.03
N ASP A 129 4.13 -4.80 -18.09
CA ASP A 129 3.69 -6.03 -18.74
C ASP A 129 3.87 -7.23 -17.81
N ARG A 130 4.99 -7.30 -17.05
CA ARG A 130 5.23 -8.33 -16.03
C ARG A 130 4.18 -8.27 -14.92
N LEU A 131 3.91 -7.10 -14.37
CA LEU A 131 2.88 -6.90 -13.34
C LEU A 131 1.49 -7.29 -13.83
N PHE A 132 1.12 -6.90 -15.06
CA PHE A 132 -0.16 -7.28 -15.64
C PHE A 132 -0.30 -8.80 -15.74
N LYS A 133 0.73 -9.51 -16.22
CA LYS A 133 0.75 -10.98 -16.26
C LYS A 133 0.64 -11.59 -14.86
N THR A 134 1.30 -11.02 -13.85
CA THR A 134 1.15 -11.45 -12.45
C THR A 134 -0.29 -11.28 -11.95
N PHE A 135 -0.94 -10.15 -12.25
CA PHE A 135 -2.31 -9.88 -11.83
C PHE A 135 -3.33 -10.80 -12.51
N VAL A 136 -3.15 -11.08 -13.79
CA VAL A 136 -4.02 -11.97 -14.58
C VAL A 136 -3.96 -13.42 -14.07
N ASN A 137 -2.79 -13.85 -13.59
CA ASN A 137 -2.55 -15.21 -13.09
C ASN A 137 -2.86 -15.39 -11.60
N ASN A 138 -3.21 -14.33 -10.88
CA ASN A 138 -3.57 -14.39 -9.46
C ASN A 138 -4.99 -13.84 -9.24
N GLU A 139 -5.92 -14.72 -8.91
CA GLU A 139 -7.34 -14.37 -8.76
C GLU A 139 -7.60 -13.28 -7.70
N GLU A 140 -6.79 -13.24 -6.63
CA GLU A 140 -6.88 -12.22 -5.58
C GLU A 140 -6.53 -10.82 -6.10
N LEU A 141 -5.77 -10.73 -7.19
CA LEU A 141 -5.29 -9.50 -7.79
C LEU A 141 -6.06 -9.08 -9.05
N ASN A 142 -7.14 -9.78 -9.40
CA ASN A 142 -7.92 -9.49 -10.62
C ASN A 142 -8.42 -8.03 -10.72
N ASP A 143 -8.72 -7.37 -9.59
CA ASP A 143 -9.12 -5.96 -9.59
C ASP A 143 -8.02 -5.04 -10.14
N MET A 144 -6.76 -5.41 -9.91
CA MET A 144 -5.57 -4.65 -10.35
C MET A 144 -5.39 -4.66 -11.86
N VAL A 145 -5.85 -5.70 -12.56
CA VAL A 145 -5.82 -5.81 -14.03
C VAL A 145 -6.46 -4.57 -14.67
N THR A 146 -7.58 -4.11 -14.12
CA THR A 146 -8.32 -2.96 -14.65
C THR A 146 -7.65 -1.63 -14.37
N LYS A 147 -6.78 -1.58 -13.36
CA LYS A 147 -6.02 -0.38 -12.98
C LYS A 147 -4.75 -0.22 -13.81
N ILE A 148 -4.07 -1.32 -14.11
CA ILE A 148 -2.78 -1.29 -14.83
C ILE A 148 -2.97 -1.25 -16.36
N VAL A 149 -4.08 -1.75 -16.90
CA VAL A 149 -4.29 -1.84 -18.37
C VAL A 149 -3.97 -0.56 -19.17
N PRO A 150 -4.22 0.68 -18.69
CA PRO A 150 -3.88 1.88 -19.47
C PRO A 150 -2.38 2.05 -19.76
N PHE A 151 -1.52 1.35 -19.01
CA PHE A 151 -0.06 1.46 -19.07
C PHE A 151 0.59 0.29 -19.81
N VAL A 152 -0.14 -0.80 -20.01
CA VAL A 152 0.37 -2.08 -20.56
C VAL A 152 0.53 -1.99 -22.08
N SER A 153 1.49 -2.74 -22.61
CA SER A 153 1.71 -2.79 -24.05
C SER A 153 0.56 -3.47 -24.80
N SER A 154 0.30 -3.04 -26.04
CA SER A 154 -0.70 -3.69 -26.89
C SER A 154 -0.37 -5.16 -27.17
N SER A 155 0.91 -5.55 -27.18
CA SER A 155 1.30 -6.97 -27.33
C SER A 155 0.78 -7.80 -26.18
N THR A 156 0.99 -7.33 -24.95
CA THR A 156 0.53 -8.03 -23.74
C THR A 156 -0.99 -8.10 -23.65
N ILE A 157 -1.70 -7.04 -24.08
CA ILE A 157 -3.17 -7.08 -24.18
C ILE A 157 -3.63 -8.10 -25.24
N ASN A 158 -2.94 -8.21 -26.36
CA ASN A 158 -3.27 -9.19 -27.40
C ASN A 158 -3.06 -10.62 -26.92
N GLU A 159 -1.92 -10.90 -26.28
CA GLU A 159 -1.62 -12.19 -25.66
C GLU A 159 -2.70 -12.58 -24.64
N PHE A 160 -3.11 -11.63 -23.79
CA PHE A 160 -4.19 -11.84 -22.84
C PHE A 160 -5.52 -12.20 -23.52
N VAL A 161 -5.87 -11.51 -24.61
CA VAL A 161 -7.10 -11.82 -25.35
C VAL A 161 -7.01 -13.18 -26.03
N ASP A 162 -5.84 -13.57 -26.54
CA ASP A 162 -5.60 -14.91 -27.08
C ASP A 162 -5.84 -15.99 -26.02
N GLU A 163 -5.31 -15.82 -24.82
CA GLU A 163 -5.58 -16.70 -23.69
C GLU A 163 -7.06 -16.69 -23.26
N TYR A 164 -7.70 -15.52 -23.33
CA TYR A 164 -9.12 -15.38 -23.00
C TYR A 164 -10.02 -16.12 -23.99
N VAL A 165 -9.74 -16.07 -25.30
CA VAL A 165 -10.52 -16.84 -26.29
C VAL A 165 -10.28 -18.34 -26.18
N GLU A 166 -9.13 -18.77 -25.64
CA GLU A 166 -8.87 -20.17 -25.25
C GLU A 166 -9.64 -20.60 -23.99
N GLY A 167 -10.37 -19.69 -23.33
CA GLY A 167 -11.16 -19.96 -22.14
C GLY A 167 -10.41 -19.77 -20.82
N LYS A 168 -9.21 -19.18 -20.83
CA LYS A 168 -8.49 -18.78 -19.60
C LYS A 168 -9.00 -17.43 -19.11
N HIS A 169 -8.70 -17.10 -17.84
CA HIS A 169 -8.94 -15.78 -17.24
C HIS A 169 -10.38 -15.23 -17.41
N GLN A 170 -11.39 -16.12 -17.48
CA GLN A 170 -12.81 -15.74 -17.68
C GLN A 170 -13.41 -15.00 -16.47
N ASN A 171 -12.74 -15.05 -15.32
CA ASN A 171 -13.04 -14.29 -14.12
C ASN A 171 -12.74 -12.78 -14.27
N ILE A 172 -11.95 -12.38 -15.27
CA ILE A 172 -11.61 -10.98 -15.51
C ILE A 172 -12.72 -10.29 -16.30
N ASN A 173 -13.12 -9.09 -15.85
CA ASN A 173 -14.10 -8.28 -16.58
C ASN A 173 -13.47 -7.65 -17.83
N ILE A 174 -13.48 -8.42 -18.92
CA ILE A 174 -12.88 -8.04 -20.20
C ILE A 174 -13.47 -6.75 -20.80
N LYS A 175 -14.72 -6.40 -20.47
CA LYS A 175 -15.37 -5.18 -20.96
C LYS A 175 -14.65 -3.91 -20.54
N LYS A 176 -13.98 -3.93 -19.37
CA LYS A 176 -13.18 -2.81 -18.88
C LYS A 176 -11.89 -2.59 -19.69
N LEU A 177 -11.45 -3.59 -20.45
CA LEU A 177 -10.22 -3.54 -21.24
C LEU A 177 -10.46 -3.03 -22.67
N TYR A 178 -11.72 -2.97 -23.14
CA TYR A 178 -12.05 -2.57 -24.51
C TYR A 178 -11.41 -1.25 -24.99
N PRO A 179 -11.35 -0.17 -24.18
CA PRO A 179 -10.75 1.08 -24.63
C PRO A 179 -9.25 0.99 -24.96
N PHE A 180 -8.58 -0.06 -24.48
CA PHE A 180 -7.13 -0.25 -24.59
C PHE A 180 -6.75 -1.32 -25.62
N MET A 181 -7.74 -1.97 -26.24
CA MET A 181 -7.53 -3.00 -27.25
C MET A 181 -7.38 -2.40 -28.65
N SER A 182 -6.58 -3.07 -29.49
CA SER A 182 -6.52 -2.75 -30.92
C SER A 182 -7.81 -3.18 -31.63
N ARG A 183 -8.04 -2.68 -32.85
CA ARG A 183 -9.23 -3.07 -33.64
C ARG A 183 -9.20 -4.55 -33.98
N GLU A 184 -8.03 -5.07 -34.28
CA GLU A 184 -7.77 -6.46 -34.60
C GLU A 184 -8.12 -7.35 -33.40
N THR A 185 -7.73 -6.94 -32.19
CA THR A 185 -8.03 -7.62 -30.93
C THR A 185 -9.53 -7.62 -30.62
N ILE A 186 -10.19 -6.47 -30.80
CA ILE A 186 -11.65 -6.36 -30.61
C ILE A 186 -12.39 -7.25 -31.60
N SER A 187 -11.96 -7.31 -32.87
CA SER A 187 -12.57 -8.18 -33.88
C SER A 187 -12.49 -9.65 -33.47
N LYS A 188 -11.30 -10.11 -33.05
CA LYS A 188 -11.09 -11.48 -32.58
C LYS A 188 -11.98 -11.81 -31.38
N LEU A 189 -12.05 -10.91 -30.40
CA LEU A 189 -12.89 -11.09 -29.22
C LEU A 189 -14.38 -11.13 -29.59
N PHE A 190 -14.81 -10.30 -30.55
CA PHE A 190 -16.19 -10.29 -31.02
C PHE A 190 -16.59 -11.62 -31.65
N ASP A 191 -15.74 -12.19 -32.52
CA ASP A 191 -15.99 -13.48 -33.17
C ASP A 191 -16.19 -14.58 -32.11
N TYR A 192 -15.29 -14.64 -31.13
CA TYR A 192 -15.38 -15.58 -30.00
C TYR A 192 -16.67 -15.43 -29.18
N LEU A 193 -17.06 -14.20 -28.84
CA LEU A 193 -18.25 -13.96 -28.03
C LEU A 193 -19.54 -14.27 -28.80
N SER A 194 -19.55 -14.07 -30.12
CA SER A 194 -20.70 -14.34 -30.99
C SER A 194 -20.96 -15.83 -31.18
N GLU A 195 -19.92 -16.67 -31.08
CA GLU A 195 -20.04 -18.13 -31.15
C GLU A 195 -20.51 -18.78 -29.83
N LYS A 196 -20.44 -18.03 -28.71
CA LYS A 196 -20.85 -18.48 -27.38
C LYS A 196 -22.31 -18.16 -27.03
N GLU A 197 -22.96 -17.26 -27.77
CA GLU A 197 -24.42 -16.98 -27.67
C GLU A 197 -25.26 -18.00 -28.48
#